data_AF-O85870-F1
#
_entry.id   AF-O85870-F1
#
_cell.length_a   1.000
_cell.length_b   1.000
_cell.length_c   1.000
_cell.angle_alpha   90.00
_cell.angle_beta   90.00
_cell.angle_gamma   90.00
#
_symmetry.space_group_name_H-M   'P 1'
#
loop_
_entity.id
_entity.type
_entity.pdbx_description
1 polymer ?
#
loop_
_entity_poly.entity_id
_entity_poly.type
_entity_poly.pdbx_seq_one_letter_code
_entity_poly.pdbx_strand_id
1 'polypeptide(L)'
;MFSPRHCGPTLPSQIDGLPAHYYPEPPDPTAIGELSVGVRDFLDAIPIRVVHGGDSAHYSPGTDTVTLPNPSAFHSIEAYFSTRCHELGHATGAAKRLNRQFGKRFGDDAYAFEEIVALSGQSAPCLTHH
;
A
#
# COMPACT_ATOMS: atom_id res chain seq x y z
N MET A 1 -32.89 -9.13 30.47
CA MET A 1 -33.72 -9.18 29.25
C MET A 1 -32.85 -8.68 28.11
N PHE A 2 -32.11 -9.57 27.46
CA PHE A 2 -31.26 -9.21 26.31
C PHE A 2 -32.14 -9.06 25.08
N SER A 3 -32.30 -7.81 24.62
CA SER A 3 -32.98 -7.50 23.37
C SER A 3 -31.98 -7.67 22.22
N PRO A 4 -32.19 -8.58 21.25
CA PRO A 4 -31.29 -8.71 20.13
C PRO A 4 -31.64 -7.61 19.12
N ARG A 5 -30.93 -6.48 19.18
CA ARG A 5 -30.87 -5.57 18.04
C ARG A 5 -29.54 -5.78 17.34
N HIS A 6 -29.65 -6.23 16.08
CA HIS A 6 -28.61 -6.34 15.05
C HIS A 6 -27.79 -7.64 15.07
N CYS A 7 -28.18 -8.57 14.19
CA CYS A 7 -27.38 -9.72 13.78
C CYS A 7 -26.47 -9.30 12.62
N GLY A 8 -25.41 -8.57 12.92
CA GLY A 8 -24.35 -8.19 11.98
C GLY A 8 -22.98 -8.34 12.69
N PRO A 9 -21.86 -8.39 11.95
CA PRO A 9 -20.54 -8.48 12.58
C PRO A 9 -20.31 -7.25 13.48
N THR A 10 -19.99 -7.50 14.74
CA THR A 10 -19.65 -6.46 15.73
C THR A 10 -18.14 -6.29 15.83
N LEU A 11 -17.67 -5.04 15.81
CA LEU A 11 -16.28 -4.71 16.09
C LEU A 11 -15.96 -4.91 17.58
N PRO A 12 -14.69 -5.21 17.93
CA PRO A 12 -14.29 -5.35 19.33
C PRO A 12 -14.62 -4.14 20.21
N SER A 13 -14.56 -2.92 19.65
CA SER A 13 -14.92 -1.68 20.34
C SER A 13 -16.41 -1.54 20.65
N GLN A 14 -17.27 -2.40 20.12
CA GLN A 14 -18.72 -2.40 20.34
C GLN A 14 -19.15 -3.41 21.42
N ILE A 15 -18.19 -4.09 22.07
CA ILE A 15 -18.43 -5.10 23.10
C ILE A 15 -17.67 -4.69 24.36
N ASP A 16 -18.39 -4.49 25.46
CA ASP A 16 -17.79 -4.23 26.77
C ASP A 16 -17.18 -5.51 27.36
N GLY A 17 -16.04 -5.38 28.03
CA GLY A 17 -15.43 -6.47 28.82
C GLY A 17 -14.68 -7.52 28.02
N LEU A 18 -14.21 -7.21 26.80
CA LEU A 18 -13.34 -8.11 26.06
C LEU A 18 -11.98 -8.31 26.76
N PRO A 19 -11.29 -9.44 26.52
CA PRO A 19 -9.92 -9.64 26.98
C PRO A 19 -8.97 -8.52 26.51
N ALA A 20 -7.92 -8.25 27.29
CA ALA A 20 -6.97 -7.15 27.05
C ALA A 20 -6.33 -7.14 25.64
N HIS A 21 -6.17 -8.30 25.00
CA HIS A 21 -5.59 -8.40 23.65
C HIS A 21 -6.48 -7.80 22.53
N TYR A 22 -7.73 -7.46 22.82
CA TYR A 22 -8.61 -6.70 21.91
C TYR A 22 -8.43 -5.18 22.02
N TYR A 23 -7.58 -4.71 22.92
CA TYR A 23 -7.28 -3.29 23.15
C TYR A 23 -5.76 -3.04 23.00
N PRO A 24 -5.21 -3.12 21.77
CA PRO A 24 -3.79 -2.85 21.56
C PRO A 24 -3.47 -1.39 21.90
N GLU A 25 -2.36 -1.17 22.60
CA GLU A 25 -1.81 0.17 22.77
C GLU A 25 -1.22 0.65 21.43
N PRO A 26 -1.29 1.97 21.13
CA PRO A 26 -0.61 2.53 19.97
C PRO A 26 0.89 2.17 20.00
N PRO A 27 1.50 1.84 18.85
CA PRO A 27 2.91 1.53 18.81
C PRO A 27 3.76 2.72 19.26
N ASP A 28 4.81 2.43 20.04
CA ASP A 28 5.84 3.40 20.42
C ASP A 28 6.58 3.93 19.18
N PRO A 29 6.88 5.25 19.09
CA PRO A 29 7.75 5.83 18.07
C PRO A 29 9.01 5.04 17.69
N THR A 30 9.68 4.38 18.63
CA THR A 30 10.85 3.54 18.31
C THR A 30 10.46 2.31 17.47
N ALA A 31 9.32 1.68 17.79
CA ALA A 31 8.78 0.58 16.99
C ALA A 31 8.40 1.04 15.57
N ILE A 32 7.92 2.28 15.40
CA ILE A 32 7.65 2.87 14.08
C ILE A 32 8.92 2.99 13.23
N GLY A 33 10.06 3.32 13.86
CA GLY A 33 11.37 3.34 13.21
C GLY A 33 11.82 1.97 12.72
N GLU A 34 11.68 0.93 13.55
CA GLU A 34 12.02 -0.46 13.19
C GLU A 34 11.10 -1.01 12.08
N LEU A 35 9.80 -0.72 12.16
CA LEU A 35 8.82 -1.05 11.11
C LEU A 35 9.23 -0.44 9.75
N SER A 36 9.76 0.79 9.76
CA SER A 36 10.22 1.46 8.54
C SER A 36 11.40 0.74 7.87
N VAL A 37 12.27 0.06 8.64
CA VAL A 37 13.36 -0.77 8.11
C VAL A 37 12.77 -2.03 7.48
N GLY A 38 11.86 -2.73 8.18
CA GLY A 38 11.22 -3.93 7.66
C GLY A 38 10.44 -3.68 6.35
N VAL A 39 9.74 -2.56 6.25
CA VAL A 39 9.05 -2.14 5.01
C VAL A 39 10.04 -1.91 3.88
N ARG A 40 11.18 -1.27 4.15
CA ARG A 40 12.22 -1.07 3.13
C ARG A 40 12.76 -2.41 2.62
N ASP A 41 13.12 -3.32 3.53
CA ASP A 41 13.66 -4.62 3.17
C ASP A 41 12.66 -5.43 2.33
N PHE A 42 11.38 -5.43 2.70
CA PHE A 42 10.32 -6.05 1.92
C PHE A 42 10.23 -5.46 0.51
N LEU A 43 10.20 -4.14 0.38
CA LEU A 43 10.08 -3.48 -0.92
C LEU A 43 11.33 -3.64 -1.79
N ASP A 44 12.51 -3.75 -1.19
CA ASP A 44 13.78 -3.98 -1.88
C ASP A 44 13.93 -5.44 -2.36
N ALA A 45 13.25 -6.39 -1.71
CA ALA A 45 13.20 -7.79 -2.16
C ALA A 45 12.35 -8.00 -3.42
N ILE A 46 11.52 -7.02 -3.81
CA ILE A 46 10.69 -7.12 -5.02
C ILE A 46 11.59 -6.97 -6.25
N PRO A 47 11.64 -7.97 -7.18
CA PRO A 47 12.59 -8.00 -8.29
C PRO A 47 12.13 -7.10 -9.44
N ILE A 48 12.13 -5.79 -9.21
CA ILE A 48 11.86 -4.76 -10.21
C ILE A 48 12.88 -3.64 -10.09
N ARG A 49 13.20 -3.03 -11.23
CA ARG A 49 14.12 -1.89 -11.25
C ARG A 49 13.44 -0.67 -10.65
N VAL A 50 13.99 -0.16 -9.55
CA VAL A 50 13.61 1.12 -8.94
C VAL A 50 14.74 2.11 -9.17
N VAL A 51 14.42 3.32 -9.64
CA VAL A 51 15.38 4.41 -9.82
C VAL A 51 14.88 5.66 -9.13
N HIS A 52 15.81 6.44 -8.57
CA HIS A 52 15.51 7.73 -7.96
C HIS A 52 15.99 8.88 -8.83
N GLY A 53 15.11 9.82 -9.15
CA GLY A 53 15.43 10.98 -9.96
C GLY A 53 14.19 11.71 -10.48
N GLY A 54 14.35 12.95 -10.93
CA GLY A 54 13.25 13.79 -11.38
C GLY A 54 12.36 14.29 -10.25
N ASP A 55 11.17 14.77 -10.61
CA ASP A 55 10.20 15.44 -9.75
C ASP A 55 8.85 14.71 -9.65
N SER A 56 8.72 13.53 -10.26
CA SER A 56 7.49 12.73 -10.28
C SER A 56 7.73 11.23 -10.08
N ALA A 57 6.76 10.58 -9.45
CA ALA A 57 6.70 9.12 -9.31
C ALA A 57 5.87 8.52 -10.45
N HIS A 58 6.33 7.41 -11.03
CA HIS A 58 5.56 6.65 -12.03
C HIS A 58 6.19 5.28 -12.32
N TYR A 59 5.37 4.32 -12.69
CA TYR A 59 5.78 3.08 -13.35
C TYR A 59 5.82 3.25 -14.88
N SER A 60 6.92 2.81 -15.50
CA SER A 60 7.12 2.80 -16.95
C SER A 60 7.00 1.37 -17.51
N PRO A 61 5.90 0.99 -18.19
CA PRO A 61 5.73 -0.36 -18.73
C PRO A 61 6.77 -0.75 -19.78
N GLY A 62 7.20 0.21 -20.61
CA GLY A 62 8.14 -0.05 -21.71
C GLY A 62 9.55 -0.47 -21.25
N THR A 63 10.01 0.04 -20.11
CA THR A 63 11.32 -0.27 -19.51
C THR A 63 11.22 -1.13 -18.26
N ASP A 64 10.00 -1.48 -17.85
CA ASP A 64 9.69 -2.15 -16.59
C ASP A 64 10.41 -1.53 -15.38
N THR A 65 10.29 -0.21 -15.24
CA THR A 65 11.02 0.57 -14.23
C THR A 65 10.05 1.41 -13.41
N VAL A 66 10.23 1.40 -12.09
CA VAL A 66 9.59 2.34 -11.17
C VAL A 66 10.54 3.52 -10.96
N THR A 67 10.08 4.72 -11.26
CA THR A 67 10.81 5.97 -11.00
C THR A 67 10.19 6.66 -9.80
N LEU A 68 11.01 7.12 -8.86
CA LEU A 68 10.58 7.89 -7.69
C LEU A 68 11.43 9.16 -7.55
N PRO A 69 10.88 10.27 -7.03
CA PRO A 69 11.69 11.37 -6.51
C PRO A 69 12.63 10.88 -5.40
N ASN A 70 13.66 11.66 -5.08
CA ASN A 70 14.52 11.35 -3.93
C ASN A 70 13.66 11.26 -2.65
N PRO A 71 13.89 10.29 -1.74
CA PRO A 71 13.12 10.18 -0.50
C PRO A 71 13.05 11.48 0.32
N SER A 72 14.08 12.35 0.25
CA SER A 72 14.08 13.64 0.92
C SER A 72 13.10 14.67 0.35
N ALA A 73 12.55 14.44 -0.85
CA ALA A 73 11.54 15.28 -1.46
C ALA A 73 10.13 15.00 -0.91
N PHE A 74 9.95 13.92 -0.15
CA PHE A 74 8.68 13.56 0.47
C PHE A 74 8.55 14.21 1.86
N HIS A 75 7.33 14.58 2.22
CA HIS A 75 7.04 15.19 3.52
C HIS A 75 7.15 14.20 4.69
N SER A 76 7.14 12.88 4.42
CA SER A 76 7.38 11.83 5.41
C SER A 76 7.85 10.53 4.74
N ILE A 77 8.38 9.60 5.54
CA ILE A 77 8.85 8.30 5.02
C ILE A 77 7.69 7.38 4.64
N GLU A 78 6.56 7.50 5.33
CA GLU A 78 5.31 6.79 5.02
C GLU A 78 4.76 7.24 3.68
N ALA A 79 4.84 8.54 3.36
CA ALA A 79 4.45 9.06 2.06
C ALA A 79 5.32 8.45 0.94
N TYR A 80 6.64 8.37 1.16
CA TYR A 80 7.55 7.71 0.23
C TYR A 80 7.20 6.23 0.02
N PHE A 81 7.01 5.46 1.09
CA PHE A 81 6.67 4.04 0.99
C PHE A 81 5.30 3.82 0.35
N SER A 82 4.33 4.65 0.71
CA SER A 82 2.99 4.64 0.13
C SER A 82 3.08 4.86 -1.38
N THR A 83 3.76 5.93 -1.83
CA THR A 83 3.97 6.18 -3.27
C THR A 83 4.70 5.03 -3.96
N ARG A 84 5.74 4.46 -3.34
CA ARG A 84 6.44 3.29 -3.90
C ARG A 84 5.50 2.08 -4.06
N CYS A 85 4.67 1.77 -3.06
CA CYS A 85 3.70 0.68 -3.13
C CYS A 85 2.67 0.88 -4.25
N HIS A 86 2.22 2.12 -4.46
CA HIS A 86 1.32 2.45 -5.55
C HIS A 86 1.93 2.17 -6.92
N GLU A 87 3.17 2.62 -7.17
CA GLU A 87 3.85 2.35 -8.44
C GLU A 87 4.15 0.85 -8.64
N LEU A 88 4.42 0.13 -7.55
CA LEU A 88 4.52 -1.33 -7.60
C LEU A 88 3.18 -1.99 -7.94
N GLY A 89 2.08 -1.43 -7.46
CA GLY A 89 0.72 -1.82 -7.84
C GLY A 89 0.51 -1.74 -9.36
N HIS A 90 0.93 -0.64 -9.99
CA HIS A 90 0.95 -0.52 -11.46
C HIS A 90 1.88 -1.54 -12.10
N ALA A 91 3.08 -1.73 -11.52
CA ALA A 91 4.01 -2.71 -12.04
C ALA A 91 3.38 -4.10 -12.12
N THR A 92 2.62 -4.56 -11.13
CA THR A 92 1.97 -5.89 -11.17
C THR A 92 1.13 -6.12 -12.44
N GLY A 93 0.60 -5.07 -13.06
CA GLY A 93 -0.18 -5.12 -14.31
C GLY A 93 0.60 -5.53 -15.57
N ALA A 94 1.94 -5.47 -15.56
CA ALA A 94 2.74 -5.75 -16.75
C ALA A 94 2.50 -7.16 -17.34
N ALA A 95 2.71 -7.28 -18.66
CA ALA A 95 2.46 -8.50 -19.43
C ALA A 95 3.18 -9.76 -18.90
N LYS A 96 4.38 -9.59 -18.32
CA LYS A 96 5.17 -10.68 -17.72
C LYS A 96 4.77 -11.04 -16.28
N ARG A 97 3.78 -10.34 -15.70
CA ARG A 97 3.24 -10.54 -14.35
C ARG A 97 1.76 -10.90 -14.45
N LEU A 98 0.85 -10.05 -14.01
CA LEU A 98 -0.58 -10.33 -14.05
C LEU A 98 -1.21 -10.08 -15.43
N ASN A 99 -0.46 -9.49 -16.36
CA ASN A 99 -0.88 -9.21 -17.72
C ASN A 99 -2.27 -8.55 -17.79
N ARG A 100 -2.48 -7.55 -16.94
CA ARG A 100 -3.77 -6.89 -16.88
C ARG A 100 -3.91 -5.96 -18.09
N GLN A 101 -4.95 -6.19 -18.89
CA GLN A 101 -5.19 -5.48 -20.13
C GLN A 101 -6.05 -4.26 -19.82
N PHE A 102 -5.42 -3.12 -19.54
CA PHE A 102 -6.12 -1.87 -19.25
C PHE A 102 -5.72 -0.74 -20.20
N GLY A 103 -6.61 0.23 -20.31
CA GLY A 103 -6.70 1.22 -21.39
C GLY A 103 -5.39 1.95 -21.63
N LYS A 104 -5.04 2.07 -22.91
CA LYS A 104 -3.75 2.61 -23.36
C LYS A 104 -3.64 4.12 -23.16
N ARG A 105 -4.62 4.79 -22.54
CA ARG A 105 -4.69 6.26 -22.43
C ARG A 105 -4.98 6.72 -21.00
N PHE A 106 -4.19 7.68 -20.55
CA PHE A 106 -4.48 8.49 -19.37
C PHE A 106 -5.89 9.09 -19.48
N GLY A 107 -6.72 8.87 -18.46
CA GLY A 107 -8.08 9.40 -18.37
C GLY A 107 -9.18 8.56 -19.02
N ASP A 108 -8.92 7.30 -19.38
CA ASP A 108 -9.99 6.34 -19.72
C ASP A 108 -10.45 5.52 -18.50
N ASP A 109 -11.64 4.90 -18.58
CA ASP A 109 -12.24 4.16 -17.46
C ASP A 109 -11.36 3.00 -16.97
N ALA A 110 -10.55 2.44 -17.87
CA ALA A 110 -9.64 1.35 -17.54
C ALA A 110 -8.38 1.85 -16.83
N TYR A 111 -7.92 3.07 -17.12
CA TYR A 111 -6.90 3.76 -16.33
C TYR A 111 -7.40 4.08 -14.91
N ALA A 112 -8.62 4.59 -14.77
CA ALA A 112 -9.21 4.85 -13.45
C ALA A 112 -9.36 3.57 -12.59
N PHE A 113 -9.66 2.43 -13.24
CA PHE A 113 -9.68 1.14 -12.56
C PHE A 113 -8.29 0.70 -12.08
N GLU A 114 -7.25 0.91 -12.90
CA GLU A 114 -5.87 0.62 -12.51
C GLU A 114 -5.38 1.47 -11.36
N GLU A 115 -5.75 2.75 -11.31
CA GLU A 115 -5.46 3.63 -10.17
C GLU A 115 -6.14 3.11 -8.88
N ILE A 116 -7.38 2.62 -8.98
CA ILE A 116 -8.08 2.00 -7.83
C ILE A 116 -7.39 0.70 -7.41
N VAL A 117 -6.94 -0.13 -8.35
CA VAL A 117 -6.21 -1.38 -8.05
C VAL A 117 -4.84 -1.07 -7.44
N ALA A 118 -4.12 -0.07 -7.95
CA ALA A 118 -2.85 0.39 -7.40
C ALA A 118 -3.03 1.01 -6.01
N LEU A 119 -4.09 1.79 -5.78
CA LEU A 119 -4.47 2.33 -4.48
C LEU A 119 -4.89 1.24 -3.48
N SER A 120 -5.67 0.24 -3.93
CA SER A 120 -6.02 -0.92 -3.10
C SER A 120 -4.78 -1.78 -2.81
N GLY A 121 -3.86 -1.88 -3.76
CA GLY A 121 -2.57 -2.54 -3.61
C GLY A 121 -1.54 -1.72 -2.82
N GLN A 122 -1.77 -0.43 -2.58
CA GLN A 122 -0.98 0.41 -1.66
C GLN A 122 -1.48 0.22 -0.22
N SER A 123 -2.79 0.08 -0.03
CA SER A 123 -3.42 -0.13 1.28
C SER A 123 -3.41 -1.58 1.78
N ALA A 124 -3.28 -2.56 0.88
CA ALA A 124 -3.18 -3.97 1.29
C ALA A 124 -1.83 -4.32 1.95
N PRO A 125 -0.64 -3.95 1.43
CA PRO A 125 0.66 -4.27 2.03
C PRO A 125 0.84 -3.69 3.43
N CYS A 126 0.31 -2.48 3.68
CA CYS A 126 0.35 -1.88 5.01
C CYS A 126 -0.62 -2.55 6.00
N LEU A 127 -1.61 -3.32 5.52
CA LEU A 127 -2.55 -4.08 6.34
C LEU A 127 -2.18 -5.58 6.48
N THR A 128 -1.37 -6.14 5.56
CA THR A 128 -1.10 -7.59 5.48
C THR A 128 0.28 -8.03 5.98
N HIS A 129 1.06 -7.16 6.61
CA HIS A 129 2.27 -7.60 7.32
C HIS A 129 1.86 -8.22 8.66
N HIS A 130 1.86 -9.56 8.71
CA HIS A 130 1.77 -10.35 9.95
C HIS A 130 3.16 -10.60 10.55
#